data_AF-A0A387FPF3-F1
#
_entry.id   AF-A0A387FPF3-F1
#
_cell.length_a   1.000
_cell.length_b   1.000
_cell.length_c   1.000
_cell.angle_alpha   90.00
_cell.angle_beta   90.00
_cell.angle_gamma   90.00
#
_symmetry.space_group_name_H-M   'P 1'
#
loop_
_entity.id
_entity.type
_entity.pdbx_description
1 polymer ?
#
loop_
_entity_poly.entity_id
_entity_poly.type
_entity_poly.pdbx_seq_one_letter_code
_entity_poly.pdbx_strand_id
1 'polypeptide(L)'
;MLATVAISENVLDTAAEIRNIILQRQWALLRPNGDIRTPYMCFEQDGSIVGYQHVNETSWDVEGKELLFRHSSGAVTARSGVIKSEADGSHLIVMMREEDASACAHILVERSEIWDLLRSKSSSDLWLKVQGHPAFKDNCRIDTSGFSLPAINDLEIIEVTPATQGRLADLGINILGPFGIRNLIVIDRRMKRVNLAIHFHGRSFNAVILDQQSSIRGVFDFEGDENIAVIGASAVEREIQSSAVFRYNSAGLFLGRGSSAGQVNFWIEGPRNSVQVGDDFMSSWGVWVRTADSHGLIDLDRGEIINSPKSVVIGSHVWLGQDAIIMPGTTIGGGTVVGARSIVTKSLPACCVAAGAPAKVVRERASWTRKAHPAADEIVDLQRYASAEILNHNIVRRM
;
A
#
# COMPACT_ATOMS: atom_id res chain seq x y z
N MET A 1 10.62 -15.25 22.34
CA MET A 1 11.49 -16.42 22.10
C MET A 1 11.51 -16.61 20.59
N LEU A 2 12.49 -16.02 19.90
CA LEU A 2 12.64 -16.21 18.46
C LEU A 2 12.93 -17.69 18.24
N ALA A 3 12.10 -18.35 17.44
CA ALA A 3 12.31 -19.74 17.06
C ALA A 3 13.68 -19.86 16.42
N THR A 4 14.50 -20.76 16.94
CA THR A 4 15.75 -21.21 16.32
C THR A 4 15.40 -21.94 15.03
N VAL A 5 15.25 -21.18 13.95
CA VAL A 5 15.31 -21.74 12.60
C VAL A 5 16.79 -21.99 12.33
N ALA A 6 17.17 -23.24 12.12
CA ALA A 6 18.51 -23.59 11.65
C ALA A 6 18.60 -23.16 10.18
N ILE A 7 19.03 -21.92 9.95
CA ILE A 7 19.28 -21.37 8.62
C ILE A 7 20.77 -21.62 8.32
N SER A 8 21.10 -22.16 7.14
CA SER A 8 22.48 -22.14 6.68
C SER A 8 22.89 -20.69 6.42
N GLU A 9 23.80 -20.16 7.23
CA GLU A 9 24.23 -18.76 7.21
C GLU A 9 25.45 -18.61 6.29
N ASN A 10 25.37 -17.73 5.29
CA ASN A 10 26.54 -17.31 4.52
C ASN A 10 27.23 -16.16 5.26
N VAL A 11 28.53 -16.28 5.51
CA VAL A 11 29.33 -15.20 6.09
C VAL A 11 29.78 -14.26 4.97
N LEU A 12 29.53 -12.96 5.11
CA LEU A 12 30.06 -11.97 4.18
C LEU A 12 31.51 -11.65 4.57
N ASP A 13 32.44 -11.90 3.65
CA ASP A 13 33.87 -11.92 3.96
C ASP A 13 34.64 -10.73 3.37
N THR A 14 34.01 -9.90 2.54
CA THR A 14 34.65 -8.71 1.96
C THR A 14 33.80 -7.45 2.13
N ALA A 15 34.49 -6.31 2.23
CA ALA A 15 33.83 -5.00 2.27
C ALA A 15 32.99 -4.73 1.02
N ALA A 16 33.39 -5.25 -0.14
CA ALA A 16 32.67 -5.10 -1.39
C ALA A 16 31.32 -5.86 -1.35
N GLU A 17 31.29 -7.09 -0.85
CA GLU A 17 30.06 -7.87 -0.69
C GLU A 17 29.09 -7.20 0.29
N ILE A 18 29.62 -6.75 1.44
CA ILE A 18 28.82 -6.05 2.46
C ILE A 18 28.22 -4.77 1.88
N ARG A 19 29.03 -3.91 1.25
CA ARG A 19 28.53 -2.69 0.60
C ARG A 19 27.50 -2.99 -0.47
N ASN A 20 27.75 -3.99 -1.31
CA ASN A 20 26.84 -4.35 -2.39
C ASN A 20 25.46 -4.75 -1.87
N ILE A 21 25.39 -5.50 -0.76
CA ILE A 21 24.10 -5.88 -0.18
C ILE A 21 23.46 -4.70 0.56
N ILE A 22 24.24 -3.99 1.36
CA ILE A 22 23.76 -2.88 2.21
C ILE A 22 23.20 -1.73 1.37
N LEU A 23 23.86 -1.35 0.27
CA LEU A 23 23.43 -0.27 -0.63
C LEU A 23 22.17 -0.61 -1.43
N GLN A 24 21.86 -1.90 -1.60
CA GLN A 24 20.77 -2.34 -2.46
C GLN A 24 19.43 -2.44 -1.75
N ARG A 25 19.35 -2.08 -0.47
CA ARG A 25 18.24 -2.47 0.41
C ARG A 25 17.92 -1.38 1.43
N GLN A 26 16.66 -1.38 1.86
CA GLN A 26 16.24 -0.66 3.06
C GLN A 26 16.32 -1.60 4.24
N TRP A 27 16.74 -1.08 5.37
CA TRP A 27 16.97 -1.85 6.58
C TRP A 27 16.14 -1.32 7.74
N ALA A 28 15.73 -2.19 8.65
CA ALA A 28 15.28 -1.80 9.98
C ALA A 28 16.36 -2.16 11.00
N LEU A 29 16.49 -1.34 12.03
CA LEU A 29 17.28 -1.66 13.22
C LEU A 29 16.32 -2.19 14.28
N LEU A 30 16.53 -3.42 14.73
CA LEU A 30 15.76 -4.06 15.79
C LEU A 30 16.63 -4.30 17.04
N ARG A 31 15.99 -4.44 18.19
CA ARG A 31 16.60 -5.03 19.39
C ARG A 31 16.55 -6.57 19.31
N PRO A 32 17.33 -7.31 20.14
CA PRO A 32 17.34 -8.77 20.10
C PRO A 32 16.00 -9.41 20.49
N ASN A 33 15.17 -8.67 21.23
CA ASN A 33 13.82 -9.10 21.60
C ASN A 33 12.79 -8.91 20.46
N GLY A 34 13.19 -8.33 19.31
CA GLY A 34 12.35 -8.06 18.16
C GLY A 34 11.73 -6.66 18.12
N ASP A 35 11.98 -5.80 19.11
CA ASP A 35 11.45 -4.44 19.11
C ASP A 35 12.13 -3.61 18.00
N ILE A 36 11.32 -2.93 17.18
CA ILE A 36 11.82 -2.03 16.15
C ILE A 36 12.35 -0.75 16.81
N ARG A 37 13.64 -0.49 16.65
CA ARG A 37 14.32 0.75 17.08
C ARG A 37 14.25 1.82 16.00
N THR A 38 14.48 1.39 14.76
CA THR A 38 14.52 2.23 13.58
C THR A 38 13.75 1.48 12.48
N PRO A 39 12.56 1.93 12.07
CA PRO A 39 11.71 1.16 11.18
C PRO A 39 12.26 1.08 9.75
N TYR A 40 13.02 2.10 9.33
CA TYR A 40 13.64 2.15 8.02
C TYR A 40 14.89 3.02 8.01
N MET A 41 15.97 2.53 7.40
CA MET A 41 17.21 3.23 7.11
C MET A 41 17.77 2.73 5.78
N CYS A 42 18.28 3.63 4.97
CA CYS A 42 18.99 3.35 3.74
C CYS A 42 20.41 3.87 3.87
N PHE A 43 21.32 3.17 3.21
CA PHE A 43 22.72 3.49 3.18
C PHE A 43 23.04 3.99 1.78
N GLU A 44 23.63 5.18 1.67
CA GLU A 44 23.98 5.77 0.38
C GLU A 44 25.47 5.57 0.09
N GLN A 45 25.82 5.59 -1.20
CA GLN A 45 27.18 5.30 -1.67
C GLN A 45 28.23 6.30 -1.17
N ASP A 46 27.79 7.51 -0.82
CA ASP A 46 28.62 8.56 -0.24
C ASP A 46 28.87 8.40 1.28
N GLY A 47 28.35 7.34 1.89
CA GLY A 47 28.48 7.07 3.32
C GLY A 47 27.40 7.72 4.17
N SER A 48 26.42 8.43 3.60
CA SER A 48 25.30 8.97 4.35
C SER A 48 24.25 7.90 4.70
N ILE A 49 23.56 8.12 5.82
CA ILE A 49 22.42 7.30 6.25
C ILE A 49 21.15 8.12 6.06
N VAL A 50 20.14 7.52 5.45
CA VAL A 50 18.92 8.18 5.02
C VAL A 50 17.71 7.45 5.61
N GLY A 51 16.69 8.17 6.07
CA GLY A 51 15.51 7.59 6.73
C GLY A 51 15.48 7.88 8.23
N TYR A 52 14.93 6.97 9.04
CA TYR A 52 15.13 7.04 10.48
C TYR A 52 16.56 6.63 10.79
N GLN A 53 17.27 7.44 11.56
CA GLN A 53 18.61 7.12 12.05
C GLN A 53 18.65 7.33 13.55
N HIS A 54 19.50 6.59 14.25
CA HIS A 54 19.77 6.85 15.65
C HIS A 54 20.38 8.25 15.78
N VAL A 55 20.02 9.02 16.82
CA VAL A 55 20.45 10.42 16.96
C VAL A 55 21.98 10.61 17.00
N ASN A 56 22.72 9.55 17.34
CA ASN A 56 24.17 9.56 17.42
C ASN A 56 24.86 9.06 16.14
N GLU A 57 24.11 8.64 15.12
CA GLU A 57 24.64 8.01 13.90
C GLU A 57 24.26 8.85 12.69
N THR A 58 25.27 9.36 11.97
CA THR A 58 25.07 10.24 10.80
C THR A 58 25.68 9.71 9.52
N SER A 59 26.60 8.75 9.62
CA SER A 59 27.24 8.13 8.48
C SER A 59 27.61 6.69 8.76
N TRP A 60 27.77 5.90 7.69
CA TRP A 60 28.17 4.51 7.75
C TRP A 60 29.44 4.26 6.93
N ASP A 61 30.12 3.17 7.25
CA ASP A 61 31.27 2.71 6.47
C ASP A 61 31.46 1.20 6.59
N VAL A 62 32.37 0.63 5.80
CA VAL A 62 32.78 -0.78 5.92
C VAL A 62 34.29 -0.87 5.99
N GLU A 63 34.82 -1.36 7.11
CA GLU A 63 36.24 -1.64 7.31
C GLU A 63 36.45 -3.15 7.44
N GLY A 64 37.15 -3.75 6.48
CA GLY A 64 37.37 -5.20 6.46
C GLY A 64 36.06 -5.98 6.31
N LYS A 65 35.60 -6.60 7.40
CA LYS A 65 34.35 -7.39 7.47
C LYS A 65 33.28 -6.75 8.38
N GLU A 66 33.54 -5.53 8.84
CA GLU A 66 32.70 -4.85 9.83
C GLU A 66 31.97 -3.67 9.19
N LEU A 67 30.68 -3.55 9.48
CA LEU A 67 29.87 -2.36 9.26
C LEU A 67 30.08 -1.41 10.44
N LEU A 68 30.33 -0.13 10.14
CA LEU A 68 30.57 0.91 11.12
C LEU A 68 29.50 1.99 11.00
N PHE A 69 29.11 2.53 12.15
CA PHE A 69 28.36 3.78 12.25
C PHE A 69 29.22 4.83 12.92
N ARG A 70 29.09 6.07 12.47
CA ARG A 70 29.83 7.20 13.02
C ARG A 70 28.89 8.35 13.36
N HIS A 71 29.27 9.08 14.39
CA HIS A 71 28.70 10.38 14.74
C HIS A 71 29.21 11.46 13.77
N SER A 72 28.55 12.63 13.76
CA SER A 72 28.92 13.78 12.93
C SER A 72 30.36 14.29 13.16
N SER A 73 30.94 13.97 14.32
CA SER A 73 32.34 14.26 14.65
C SER A 73 33.34 13.27 14.03
N GLY A 74 32.88 12.22 13.36
CA GLY A 74 33.69 11.14 12.77
C GLY A 74 34.02 9.98 13.72
N ALA A 75 33.68 10.11 15.01
CA ALA A 75 33.87 9.05 16.01
C ALA A 75 32.97 7.84 15.70
N VAL A 76 33.53 6.63 15.81
CA VAL A 76 32.77 5.38 15.66
C VAL A 76 31.85 5.23 16.86
N THR A 77 30.56 5.01 16.61
CA THR A 77 29.54 4.83 17.65
C THR A 77 29.12 3.37 17.80
N ALA A 78 29.15 2.63 16.69
CA ALA A 78 28.83 1.21 16.67
C ALA A 78 29.66 0.48 15.61
N ARG A 79 30.05 -0.75 15.93
CA ARG A 79 30.75 -1.67 15.02
C ARG A 79 30.02 -3.00 14.97
N SER A 80 29.89 -3.59 13.79
CA SER A 80 29.33 -4.94 13.69
C SER A 80 30.34 -6.00 14.06
N GLY A 81 29.84 -7.12 14.60
CA GLY A 81 30.56 -8.39 14.51
C GLY A 81 30.48 -9.01 13.11
N VAL A 82 30.61 -10.34 13.05
CA VAL A 82 30.46 -11.11 11.80
C VAL A 82 29.08 -10.85 11.19
N ILE A 83 29.08 -10.37 9.96
CA ILE A 83 27.87 -10.15 9.19
C ILE A 83 27.47 -11.46 8.51
N LYS A 84 26.25 -11.91 8.80
CA LYS A 84 25.69 -13.14 8.23
C LYS A 84 24.49 -12.80 7.38
N SER A 85 24.40 -13.41 6.20
CA SER A 85 23.15 -13.41 5.43
C SER A 85 22.46 -14.77 5.54
N GLU A 86 21.14 -14.76 5.47
CA GLU A 86 20.39 -15.99 5.22
C GLU A 86 20.76 -16.60 3.86
N ALA A 87 20.44 -17.88 3.65
CA ALA A 87 20.85 -18.65 2.47
C ALA A 87 20.28 -18.10 1.15
N ASP A 88 19.10 -17.49 1.20
CA ASP A 88 18.45 -16.79 0.07
C ASP A 88 18.91 -15.32 -0.05
N GLY A 89 19.78 -14.90 0.86
CA GLY A 89 20.30 -13.55 0.98
C GLY A 89 19.29 -12.55 1.52
N SER A 90 18.07 -12.91 1.96
CA SER A 90 16.97 -11.98 2.27
C SER A 90 17.14 -11.17 3.56
N HIS A 91 17.90 -11.68 4.53
CA HIS A 91 18.14 -11.01 5.80
C HIS A 91 19.63 -10.96 6.11
N LEU A 92 20.08 -9.87 6.72
CA LEU A 92 21.49 -9.63 7.02
C LEU A 92 21.62 -9.33 8.52
N ILE A 93 21.85 -10.37 9.31
CA ILE A 93 21.92 -10.24 10.76
C ILE A 93 23.26 -9.61 11.11
N VAL A 94 23.22 -8.32 11.43
CA VAL A 94 24.36 -7.56 11.94
C VAL A 94 24.20 -7.37 13.44
N MET A 95 24.94 -8.12 14.27
CA MET A 95 25.04 -7.76 15.68
C MET A 95 25.99 -6.58 15.85
N MET A 96 25.43 -5.40 16.09
CA MET A 96 26.19 -4.19 16.43
C MET A 96 26.62 -4.23 17.91
N ARG A 97 27.84 -3.81 18.21
CA ARG A 97 28.30 -3.51 19.58
C ARG A 97 28.59 -2.02 19.68
N GLU A 98 27.94 -1.34 20.62
CA GLU A 98 28.29 0.01 21.03
C GLU A 98 29.55 -0.02 21.92
N GLU A 99 30.43 0.98 21.80
CA GLU A 99 31.71 0.99 22.53
C GLU A 99 31.57 1.35 24.02
N ASP A 100 30.55 2.14 24.41
CA ASP A 100 30.45 2.75 25.74
C ASP A 100 29.14 2.48 26.52
N ALA A 101 28.24 1.63 26.03
CA ALA A 101 27.03 1.24 26.76
C ALA A 101 26.85 -0.28 26.78
N SER A 102 26.25 -0.80 27.85
CA SER A 102 26.01 -2.22 28.11
C SER A 102 25.37 -2.94 26.91
N ALA A 103 26.20 -3.53 26.04
CA ALA A 103 25.91 -4.49 24.97
C ALA A 103 24.48 -4.45 24.41
N CYS A 104 24.09 -3.37 23.72
CA CYS A 104 22.91 -3.41 22.85
C CYS A 104 23.29 -4.09 21.53
N ALA A 105 22.92 -5.36 21.36
CA ALA A 105 22.98 -6.01 20.06
C ALA A 105 21.80 -5.53 19.21
N HIS A 106 22.05 -4.81 18.12
CA HIS A 106 21.01 -4.55 17.15
C HIS A 106 20.94 -5.65 16.09
N ILE A 107 19.83 -5.76 15.37
CA ILE A 107 19.69 -6.63 14.19
C ILE A 107 19.25 -5.75 13.03
N LEU A 108 20.00 -5.78 11.93
CA LEU A 108 19.63 -5.13 10.68
C LEU A 108 18.75 -6.08 9.86
N VAL A 109 17.60 -5.65 9.35
CA VAL A 109 16.68 -6.53 8.59
C VAL A 109 16.17 -5.82 7.35
N GLU A 110 16.25 -6.44 6.16
CA GLU A 110 15.68 -5.87 4.93
C GLU A 110 14.18 -5.65 5.09
N ARG A 111 13.66 -4.48 4.70
CA ARG A 111 12.33 -4.04 5.15
C ARG A 111 11.45 -3.31 4.15
N SER A 112 11.78 -3.22 2.86
CA SER A 112 10.98 -2.42 1.93
C SER A 112 10.56 -3.13 0.67
N GLU A 113 9.30 -3.54 0.67
CA GLU A 113 8.63 -4.09 -0.49
C GLU A 113 8.42 -3.00 -1.57
N ILE A 114 8.41 -1.71 -1.21
CA ILE A 114 8.35 -0.60 -2.18
C ILE A 114 9.69 -0.38 -2.87
N TRP A 115 10.80 -0.49 -2.14
CA TRP A 115 12.12 -0.48 -2.75
C TRP A 115 12.28 -1.59 -3.79
N ASP A 116 11.71 -2.77 -3.55
CA ASP A 116 11.73 -3.89 -4.50
C ASP A 116 11.07 -3.55 -5.83
N LEU A 117 10.12 -2.61 -5.83
CA LEU A 117 9.47 -2.15 -7.05
C LEU A 117 10.49 -1.52 -8.01
N LEU A 118 11.48 -0.75 -7.53
CA LEU A 118 12.56 -0.19 -8.39
C LEU A 118 13.31 -1.26 -9.19
N ARG A 119 13.39 -2.48 -8.64
CA ARG A 119 14.08 -3.62 -9.25
C ARG A 119 13.19 -4.39 -10.24
N SER A 120 11.96 -3.93 -10.49
CA SER A 120 11.01 -4.61 -11.34
C SER A 120 11.46 -4.59 -12.80
N LYS A 121 11.65 -5.78 -13.38
CA LYS A 121 12.12 -5.93 -14.77
C LYS A 121 10.99 -6.08 -15.78
N SER A 122 9.78 -6.36 -15.31
CA SER A 122 8.59 -6.55 -16.12
C SER A 122 7.35 -6.19 -15.31
N SER A 123 6.20 -6.05 -15.98
CA SER A 123 4.91 -5.85 -15.31
C SER A 123 4.50 -7.07 -14.49
N SER A 124 4.79 -8.29 -14.93
CA SER A 124 4.54 -9.50 -14.13
C SER A 124 5.31 -9.51 -12.82
N ASP A 125 6.60 -9.13 -12.84
CA ASP A 125 7.42 -9.01 -11.62
C ASP A 125 6.91 -7.89 -10.69
N LEU A 126 6.52 -6.75 -11.28
CA LEU A 126 5.87 -5.67 -10.54
C LEU A 126 4.63 -6.18 -9.79
N TRP A 127 3.73 -6.89 -10.46
CA TRP A 127 2.47 -7.34 -9.86
C TRP A 127 2.65 -8.36 -8.75
N LEU A 128 3.63 -9.27 -8.88
CA LEU A 128 4.00 -10.19 -7.80
C LEU A 128 4.45 -9.42 -6.54
N LYS A 129 5.25 -8.37 -6.70
CA LYS A 129 5.70 -7.51 -5.58
C LYS A 129 4.55 -6.71 -4.99
N VAL A 130 3.67 -6.15 -5.81
CA VAL A 130 2.46 -5.46 -5.36
C VAL A 130 1.58 -6.41 -4.53
N GLN A 131 1.33 -7.63 -5.01
CA GLN A 131 0.55 -8.63 -4.27
C GLN A 131 1.23 -9.05 -2.95
N GLY A 132 2.56 -9.07 -2.92
CA GLY A 132 3.37 -9.36 -1.73
C GLY A 132 3.45 -8.22 -0.71
N HIS A 133 3.05 -7.01 -1.09
CA HIS A 133 3.11 -5.83 -0.22
C HIS A 133 2.30 -6.06 1.08
N PRO A 134 2.79 -5.63 2.27
CA PRO A 134 2.13 -5.90 3.55
C PRO A 134 0.68 -5.43 3.65
N ALA A 135 0.30 -4.38 2.92
CA ALA A 135 -1.08 -3.90 2.86
C ALA A 135 -2.08 -4.89 2.24
N PHE A 136 -1.59 -5.78 1.36
CA PHE A 136 -2.43 -6.69 0.58
C PHE A 136 -2.19 -8.16 0.94
N LYS A 137 -0.96 -8.54 1.30
CA LYS A 137 -0.51 -9.93 1.48
C LYS A 137 -1.51 -10.87 2.16
N ASP A 138 -2.06 -10.48 3.32
CA ASP A 138 -2.90 -11.37 4.14
C ASP A 138 -4.35 -11.50 3.65
N ASN A 139 -4.80 -10.61 2.74
CA ASN A 139 -6.17 -10.62 2.18
C ASN A 139 -6.16 -10.06 0.75
N CYS A 140 -5.21 -10.52 -0.07
CA CYS A 140 -4.99 -9.97 -1.40
C CYS A 140 -6.13 -10.36 -2.33
N ARG A 141 -6.75 -9.38 -2.98
CA ARG A 141 -7.76 -9.59 -4.03
C ARG A 141 -7.20 -9.37 -5.43
N ILE A 142 -6.03 -8.75 -5.55
CA ILE A 142 -5.42 -8.39 -6.82
C ILE A 142 -5.14 -9.65 -7.64
N ASP A 143 -5.54 -9.63 -8.91
CA ASP A 143 -5.51 -10.76 -9.85
C ASP A 143 -6.47 -11.92 -9.50
N THR A 144 -7.58 -11.59 -8.83
CA THR A 144 -8.70 -12.52 -8.63
C THR A 144 -9.92 -12.08 -9.43
N SER A 145 -10.98 -12.93 -9.46
CA SER A 145 -12.22 -12.61 -10.17
C SER A 145 -12.78 -11.25 -9.74
N GLY A 146 -12.89 -10.32 -10.69
CA GLY A 146 -13.38 -8.97 -10.46
C GLY A 146 -12.36 -7.99 -9.87
N PHE A 147 -11.08 -8.35 -9.79
CA PHE A 147 -9.99 -7.52 -9.30
C PHE A 147 -8.79 -7.66 -10.24
N SER A 148 -8.98 -7.25 -11.49
CA SER A 148 -8.02 -7.55 -12.54
C SER A 148 -6.78 -6.66 -12.48
N LEU A 149 -5.62 -7.19 -12.90
CA LEU A 149 -4.36 -6.42 -12.94
C LEU A 149 -4.47 -5.19 -13.85
N PRO A 150 -4.02 -4.01 -13.42
CA PRO A 150 -3.87 -2.86 -14.32
C PRO A 150 -2.93 -3.16 -15.50
N ALA A 151 -3.21 -2.54 -16.64
CA ALA A 151 -2.44 -2.68 -17.87
C ALA A 151 -1.21 -1.76 -17.83
N ILE A 152 -0.04 -2.37 -17.57
CA ILE A 152 1.28 -1.76 -17.75
C ILE A 152 2.04 -2.62 -18.76
N ASN A 153 2.11 -2.14 -20.00
CA ASN A 153 2.74 -2.82 -21.12
C ASN A 153 4.17 -2.31 -21.36
N ASP A 154 4.38 -1.02 -21.10
CA ASP A 154 5.68 -0.35 -21.25
C ASP A 154 6.06 0.31 -19.92
N LEU A 155 6.63 -0.49 -19.00
CA LEU A 155 6.90 -0.10 -17.61
C LEU A 155 7.92 1.05 -17.53
N GLU A 156 7.55 2.11 -16.81
CA GLU A 156 8.44 3.17 -16.36
C GLU A 156 8.27 3.37 -14.85
N ILE A 157 9.39 3.42 -14.14
CA ILE A 157 9.42 3.69 -12.69
C ILE A 157 10.20 4.99 -12.51
N ILE A 158 9.53 6.00 -11.98
CA ILE A 158 10.07 7.34 -11.79
C ILE A 158 10.23 7.55 -10.30
N GLU A 159 11.46 7.71 -9.84
CA GLU A 159 11.71 8.18 -8.47
C GLU A 159 11.36 9.67 -8.37
N VAL A 160 10.65 10.04 -7.30
CA VAL A 160 10.24 11.40 -7.01
C VAL A 160 11.42 12.19 -6.44
N THR A 161 12.00 13.05 -7.27
CA THR A 161 13.14 13.91 -6.92
C THR A 161 12.94 15.30 -7.56
N PRO A 162 13.71 16.32 -7.13
CA PRO A 162 13.72 17.61 -7.85
C PRO A 162 14.03 17.47 -9.35
N ALA A 163 14.86 16.50 -9.74
CA ALA A 163 15.25 16.30 -11.14
C ALA A 163 14.12 15.70 -12.00
N THR A 164 13.22 14.90 -11.42
CA THR A 164 12.13 14.23 -12.14
C THR A 164 10.80 15.00 -12.06
N GLN A 165 10.72 16.06 -11.25
CA GLN A 165 9.50 16.85 -11.07
C GLN A 165 8.92 17.40 -12.38
N GLY A 166 9.77 17.85 -13.31
CA GLY A 166 9.31 18.33 -14.63
C GLY A 166 8.62 17.23 -15.44
N ARG A 167 9.21 16.02 -15.46
CA ARG A 167 8.63 14.83 -16.13
C ARG A 167 7.28 14.44 -15.51
N LEU A 168 7.16 14.51 -14.19
CA LEU A 168 5.89 14.23 -13.49
C LEU A 168 4.83 15.29 -13.82
N ALA A 169 5.20 16.57 -13.88
CA ALA A 169 4.28 17.65 -14.25
C ALA A 169 3.76 17.55 -15.69
N ASP A 170 4.59 17.05 -16.63
CA ASP A 170 4.16 16.78 -18.01
C ASP A 170 3.08 15.69 -18.07
N LEU A 171 3.17 14.70 -17.19
CA LEU A 171 2.17 13.66 -16.96
C LEU A 171 0.96 14.15 -16.16
N GLY A 172 0.98 15.40 -15.68
CA GLY A 172 -0.09 16.00 -14.87
C GLY A 172 -0.11 15.49 -13.42
N ILE A 173 1.06 15.05 -12.93
CA ILE A 173 1.29 14.63 -11.56
C ILE A 173 2.09 15.72 -10.86
N ASN A 174 1.45 16.44 -9.95
CA ASN A 174 2.04 17.56 -9.24
C ASN A 174 2.45 17.13 -7.84
N ILE A 175 3.77 17.07 -7.59
CA ILE A 175 4.30 16.79 -6.25
C ILE A 175 4.33 18.08 -5.45
N LEU A 176 3.74 18.04 -4.26
CA LEU A 176 3.56 19.19 -3.38
C LEU A 176 4.31 19.00 -2.06
N GLY A 177 5.00 20.04 -1.62
CA GLY A 177 5.76 20.02 -0.37
C GLY A 177 7.05 19.20 -0.45
N PRO A 178 7.59 18.75 0.71
CA PRO A 178 8.83 17.99 0.76
C PRO A 178 8.70 16.62 0.09
N PHE A 179 9.67 16.27 -0.76
CA PHE A 179 9.64 15.06 -1.57
C PHE A 179 9.77 13.77 -0.76
N GLY A 180 10.49 13.79 0.36
CA GLY A 180 10.93 12.57 1.05
C GLY A 180 11.96 11.79 0.24
N ILE A 181 12.15 10.52 0.56
CA ILE A 181 13.16 9.65 -0.08
C ILE A 181 12.47 8.47 -0.75
N ARG A 182 12.88 8.15 -1.99
CA ARG A 182 12.47 6.94 -2.71
C ARG A 182 10.97 6.73 -2.81
N ASN A 183 10.22 7.83 -2.88
CA ASN A 183 8.84 7.76 -3.34
C ASN A 183 8.83 7.52 -4.85
N LEU A 184 7.93 6.66 -5.30
CA LEU A 184 7.91 6.16 -6.67
C LEU A 184 6.58 6.48 -7.36
N ILE A 185 6.67 6.83 -8.62
CA ILE A 185 5.54 6.89 -9.53
C ILE A 185 5.80 5.83 -10.60
N VAL A 186 4.97 4.78 -10.62
CA VAL A 186 5.07 3.66 -11.56
C VAL A 186 3.97 3.80 -12.59
N ILE A 187 4.33 3.79 -13.87
CA ILE A 187 3.40 4.08 -14.96
C ILE A 187 3.66 3.18 -16.16
N ASP A 188 2.68 3.13 -17.05
CA ASP A 188 2.95 2.83 -18.45
C ASP A 188 3.48 4.09 -19.16
N ARG A 189 4.57 4.00 -19.93
CA ARG A 189 5.17 5.14 -20.66
C ARG A 189 4.18 5.84 -21.59
N ARG A 190 3.16 5.12 -22.04
CA ARG A 190 2.12 5.58 -22.98
C ARG A 190 0.86 6.05 -22.25
N MET A 191 0.92 6.24 -20.93
CA MET A 191 -0.21 6.74 -20.16
C MET A 191 -0.65 8.11 -20.67
N LYS A 192 -1.95 8.40 -20.48
CA LYS A 192 -2.48 9.74 -20.72
C LYS A 192 -2.15 10.65 -19.53
N ARG A 193 -2.14 11.95 -19.80
CA ARG A 193 -2.00 12.97 -18.75
C ARG A 193 -3.16 12.87 -17.75
N VAL A 194 -2.86 12.97 -16.46
CA VAL A 194 -3.83 12.98 -15.34
C VAL A 194 -3.88 14.37 -14.69
N ASN A 195 -4.65 14.52 -13.60
CA ASN A 195 -4.67 15.75 -12.80
C ASN A 195 -4.55 15.41 -11.30
N LEU A 196 -3.42 14.83 -10.93
CA LEU A 196 -3.19 14.30 -9.59
C LEU A 196 -2.19 15.16 -8.84
N ALA A 197 -2.58 15.69 -7.69
CA ALA A 197 -1.66 16.26 -6.73
C ALA A 197 -1.27 15.20 -5.69
N ILE A 198 0.00 15.17 -5.31
CA ILE A 198 0.51 14.22 -4.31
C ILE A 198 1.34 14.98 -3.27
N HIS A 199 0.99 14.80 -2.01
CA HIS A 199 1.78 15.26 -0.87
C HIS A 199 2.45 14.07 -0.20
N PHE A 200 3.79 14.07 -0.16
CA PHE A 200 4.54 13.07 0.60
C PHE A 200 4.91 13.55 2.00
N HIS A 201 4.79 14.84 2.34
CA HIS A 201 5.11 15.38 3.67
C HIS A 201 6.52 15.00 4.19
N GLY A 202 7.48 14.75 3.29
CA GLY A 202 8.82 14.25 3.63
C GLY A 202 8.89 12.77 4.00
N ARG A 203 7.78 12.03 3.91
CA ARG A 203 7.69 10.58 4.06
C ARG A 203 8.30 9.86 2.89
N SER A 204 8.68 8.62 3.10
CA SER A 204 9.57 7.88 2.20
C SER A 204 8.95 6.55 1.78
N PHE A 205 9.46 6.01 0.68
CA PHE A 205 9.09 4.68 0.18
C PHE A 205 7.60 4.52 -0.11
N ASN A 206 6.89 5.57 -0.52
CA ASN A 206 5.51 5.47 -0.97
C ASN A 206 5.48 5.28 -2.49
N ALA A 207 4.52 4.52 -3.01
CA ALA A 207 4.35 4.32 -4.44
C ALA A 207 2.94 4.66 -4.91
N VAL A 208 2.86 5.33 -6.06
CA VAL A 208 1.61 5.46 -6.84
C VAL A 208 1.80 4.76 -8.18
N ILE A 209 0.94 3.80 -8.48
CA ILE A 209 0.94 3.02 -9.71
C ILE A 209 -0.28 3.40 -10.54
N LEU A 210 -0.05 3.83 -11.78
CA LEU A 210 -1.11 4.24 -12.70
C LEU A 210 -1.09 3.37 -13.97
N ASP A 211 -2.26 2.83 -14.31
CA ASP A 211 -2.54 2.15 -15.58
C ASP A 211 -2.32 3.06 -16.80
N GLN A 212 -2.03 2.47 -17.96
CA GLN A 212 -1.98 3.16 -19.25
C GLN A 212 -3.23 4.03 -19.54
N GLN A 213 -4.42 3.59 -19.12
CA GLN A 213 -5.69 4.29 -19.35
C GLN A 213 -6.27 4.94 -18.09
N SER A 214 -5.46 5.15 -17.04
CA SER A 214 -5.91 5.89 -15.86
C SER A 214 -6.28 7.32 -16.21
N SER A 215 -7.47 7.75 -15.76
CA SER A 215 -7.97 9.13 -15.83
C SER A 215 -8.44 9.52 -14.43
N ILE A 216 -7.57 10.19 -13.70
CA ILE A 216 -7.80 10.53 -12.29
C ILE A 216 -7.51 12.00 -12.03
N ARG A 217 -8.37 12.61 -11.20
CA ARG A 217 -8.11 13.89 -10.58
C ARG A 217 -8.26 13.87 -9.07
N GLY A 218 -7.46 14.67 -8.38
CA GLY A 218 -7.62 14.94 -6.95
C GLY A 218 -6.29 14.94 -6.22
N VAL A 219 -6.30 14.54 -4.94
CA VAL A 219 -5.17 14.72 -4.03
C VAL A 219 -4.91 13.44 -3.24
N PHE A 220 -3.68 12.94 -3.29
CA PHE A 220 -3.20 11.85 -2.43
C PHE A 220 -2.22 12.39 -1.38
N ASP A 221 -2.53 12.18 -0.12
CA ASP A 221 -1.73 12.58 1.04
C ASP A 221 -1.12 11.35 1.72
N PHE A 222 0.20 11.27 1.70
CA PHE A 222 0.98 10.25 2.37
C PHE A 222 1.57 10.82 3.66
N GLU A 223 0.91 10.59 4.79
CA GLU A 223 1.40 11.01 6.12
C GLU A 223 2.29 9.95 6.78
N GLY A 224 2.34 8.73 6.22
CA GLY A 224 3.25 7.64 6.62
C GLY A 224 4.13 7.14 5.47
N ASP A 225 4.90 6.10 5.75
CA ASP A 225 5.90 5.51 4.86
C ASP A 225 5.46 4.16 4.30
N GLU A 226 6.10 3.66 3.24
CA GLU A 226 5.81 2.34 2.66
C GLU A 226 4.36 2.16 2.17
N ASN A 227 3.65 3.25 1.86
CA ASN A 227 2.28 3.12 1.38
C ASN A 227 2.23 2.90 -0.13
N ILE A 228 1.17 2.23 -0.59
CA ILE A 228 0.98 1.95 -2.02
C ILE A 228 -0.43 2.32 -2.47
N ALA A 229 -0.52 3.04 -3.59
CA ALA A 229 -1.78 3.31 -4.28
C ALA A 229 -1.71 2.75 -5.70
N VAL A 230 -2.66 1.91 -6.08
CA VAL A 230 -2.78 1.32 -7.41
C VAL A 230 -4.10 1.78 -8.02
N ILE A 231 -4.02 2.49 -9.15
CA ILE A 231 -5.17 3.02 -9.86
C ILE A 231 -5.23 2.38 -11.25
N GLY A 232 -6.23 1.52 -11.44
CA GLY A 232 -6.55 0.89 -12.72
C GLY A 232 -7.19 1.85 -13.73
N ALA A 233 -7.31 1.39 -14.98
CA ALA A 233 -7.96 2.13 -16.05
C ALA A 233 -9.33 2.68 -15.65
N SER A 234 -9.66 3.90 -16.07
CA SER A 234 -10.99 4.47 -15.84
C SER A 234 -12.00 3.97 -16.87
N ALA A 235 -13.30 4.05 -16.54
CA ALA A 235 -14.35 3.86 -17.53
C ALA A 235 -14.17 4.85 -18.69
N VAL A 236 -14.46 4.40 -19.92
CA VAL A 236 -14.33 5.22 -21.13
C VAL A 236 -15.08 6.56 -20.94
N GLU A 237 -14.41 7.66 -21.28
CA GLU A 237 -14.92 9.04 -21.19
C GLU A 237 -15.32 9.52 -19.77
N ARG A 238 -14.96 8.79 -18.72
CA ARG A 238 -15.21 9.21 -17.33
C ARG A 238 -13.92 9.28 -16.53
N GLU A 239 -13.73 10.42 -15.87
CA GLU A 239 -12.64 10.64 -14.93
C GLU A 239 -13.03 10.11 -13.53
N ILE A 240 -12.04 9.66 -12.77
CA ILE A 240 -12.16 9.33 -11.36
C ILE A 240 -11.76 10.57 -10.57
N GLN A 241 -12.71 11.23 -9.91
CA GLN A 241 -12.36 12.21 -8.88
C GLN A 241 -12.16 11.48 -7.56
N SER A 242 -10.92 11.45 -7.06
CA SER A 242 -10.55 10.71 -5.86
C SER A 242 -9.63 11.51 -4.96
N SER A 243 -9.81 11.38 -3.66
CA SER A 243 -8.81 11.79 -2.67
C SER A 243 -8.47 10.60 -1.78
N ALA A 244 -7.21 10.47 -1.39
CA ALA A 244 -6.77 9.37 -0.55
C ALA A 244 -5.80 9.90 0.51
N VAL A 245 -6.01 9.52 1.77
CA VAL A 245 -5.11 9.87 2.88
C VAL A 245 -4.59 8.58 3.51
N PHE A 246 -3.27 8.46 3.62
CA PHE A 246 -2.56 7.33 4.22
C PHE A 246 -1.89 7.79 5.52
N ARG A 247 -2.51 7.52 6.68
CA ARG A 247 -2.06 8.08 7.97
C ARG A 247 -1.09 7.20 8.76
N TYR A 248 -0.71 6.06 8.19
CA TYR A 248 0.13 5.05 8.83
C TYR A 248 1.08 4.45 7.79
N ASN A 249 1.91 3.51 8.23
CA ASN A 249 2.88 2.86 7.36
C ASN A 249 2.34 1.59 6.74
N SER A 250 2.87 1.25 5.57
CA SER A 250 2.58 0.00 4.86
C SER A 250 1.09 -0.18 4.52
N ALA A 251 0.33 0.90 4.32
CA ALA A 251 -1.08 0.87 3.96
C ALA A 251 -1.30 0.88 2.43
N GLY A 252 -2.47 0.44 1.99
CA GLY A 252 -2.72 0.15 0.57
C GLY A 252 -4.06 0.66 0.04
N LEU A 253 -4.04 1.20 -1.17
CA LEU A 253 -5.24 1.44 -1.98
C LEU A 253 -5.11 0.65 -3.28
N PHE A 254 -6.12 -0.14 -3.62
CA PHE A 254 -6.27 -0.73 -4.94
C PHE A 254 -7.63 -0.32 -5.51
N LEU A 255 -7.64 0.32 -6.68
CA LEU A 255 -8.85 0.67 -7.42
C LEU A 255 -8.84 -0.05 -8.77
N GLY A 256 -9.75 -1.01 -8.93
CA GLY A 256 -9.87 -1.85 -10.12
C GLY A 256 -10.21 -1.06 -11.40
N ARG A 257 -10.05 -1.74 -12.53
CA ARG A 257 -10.21 -1.16 -13.86
C ARG A 257 -11.67 -0.91 -14.22
N GLY A 258 -11.93 -0.06 -15.20
CA GLY A 258 -13.29 0.30 -15.65
C GLY A 258 -14.07 1.14 -14.63
N SER A 259 -13.40 1.66 -13.60
CA SER A 259 -14.05 2.42 -12.53
C SER A 259 -14.35 3.86 -12.93
N SER A 260 -15.37 4.47 -12.32
CA SER A 260 -15.60 5.92 -12.38
C SER A 260 -16.12 6.46 -11.06
N ALA A 261 -15.80 7.71 -10.77
CA ALA A 261 -16.20 8.35 -9.52
C ALA A 261 -16.49 9.83 -9.74
N GLY A 262 -17.72 10.23 -9.42
CA GLY A 262 -18.04 11.66 -9.28
C GLY A 262 -17.24 12.29 -8.15
N GLN A 263 -17.12 11.58 -7.03
CA GLN A 263 -16.12 11.79 -5.98
C GLN A 263 -16.04 10.54 -5.07
N VAL A 264 -14.84 10.13 -4.69
CA VAL A 264 -14.64 9.15 -3.60
C VAL A 264 -13.46 9.56 -2.73
N ASN A 265 -13.63 9.48 -1.41
CA ASN A 265 -12.60 9.82 -0.45
C ASN A 265 -12.19 8.56 0.32
N PHE A 266 -10.93 8.17 0.20
CA PHE A 266 -10.36 7.03 0.90
C PHE A 266 -9.58 7.54 2.12
N TRP A 267 -10.00 7.11 3.30
CA TRP A 267 -9.36 7.45 4.57
C TRP A 267 -8.74 6.20 5.16
N ILE A 268 -7.46 6.00 4.88
CA ILE A 268 -6.75 4.75 5.13
C ILE A 268 -5.84 4.94 6.34
N GLU A 269 -6.29 4.37 7.44
CA GLU A 269 -5.60 4.35 8.71
C GLU A 269 -5.33 2.91 9.20
N GLY A 270 -4.35 2.79 10.09
CA GLY A 270 -3.83 1.56 10.64
C GLY A 270 -2.72 0.94 9.80
N PRO A 271 -1.67 0.38 10.44
CA PRO A 271 -0.57 -0.24 9.72
C PRO A 271 -1.07 -1.47 8.96
N ARG A 272 -0.59 -1.66 7.72
CA ARG A 272 -0.93 -2.82 6.87
C ARG A 272 -2.42 -2.96 6.50
N ASN A 273 -3.23 -1.93 6.74
CA ASN A 273 -4.60 -1.92 6.25
C ASN A 273 -4.68 -1.51 4.78
N SER A 274 -5.74 -1.97 4.12
CA SER A 274 -6.02 -1.58 2.75
C SER A 274 -7.48 -1.29 2.49
N VAL A 275 -7.71 -0.49 1.45
CA VAL A 275 -8.98 -0.44 0.73
C VAL A 275 -8.76 -1.09 -0.63
N GLN A 276 -9.48 -2.18 -0.90
CA GLN A 276 -9.41 -2.90 -2.17
C GLN A 276 -10.76 -2.82 -2.87
N VAL A 277 -10.81 -2.14 -4.00
CA VAL A 277 -12.01 -1.91 -4.82
C VAL A 277 -11.88 -2.69 -6.13
N GLY A 278 -12.88 -3.50 -6.44
CA GLY A 278 -12.94 -4.30 -7.65
C GLY A 278 -13.20 -3.50 -8.92
N ASP A 279 -13.24 -4.20 -10.04
CA ASP A 279 -13.44 -3.67 -11.38
C ASP A 279 -14.87 -3.12 -11.57
N ASP A 280 -15.05 -2.21 -12.54
CA ASP A 280 -16.32 -1.54 -12.87
C ASP A 280 -17.04 -0.88 -11.68
N PHE A 281 -16.28 -0.35 -10.74
CA PHE A 281 -16.83 0.38 -9.61
C PHE A 281 -17.45 1.73 -10.04
N MET A 282 -18.52 2.14 -9.38
CA MET A 282 -19.12 3.47 -9.54
C MET A 282 -19.32 4.16 -8.20
N SER A 283 -18.71 5.33 -8.04
CA SER A 283 -19.04 6.25 -6.95
C SER A 283 -19.84 7.45 -7.47
N SER A 284 -20.90 7.81 -6.75
CA SER A 284 -21.53 9.12 -6.88
C SER A 284 -20.66 10.20 -6.23
N TRP A 285 -21.23 11.32 -5.79
CA TRP A 285 -20.51 12.39 -5.09
C TRP A 285 -20.49 12.19 -3.56
N GLY A 286 -19.49 12.75 -2.88
CA GLY A 286 -19.45 12.79 -1.41
C GLY A 286 -19.23 11.46 -0.69
N VAL A 287 -18.83 10.40 -1.39
CA VAL A 287 -18.62 9.07 -0.78
C VAL A 287 -17.34 9.03 0.07
N TRP A 288 -17.42 8.36 1.21
CA TRP A 288 -16.29 8.13 2.11
C TRP A 288 -16.10 6.63 2.38
N VAL A 289 -14.86 6.16 2.30
CA VAL A 289 -14.46 4.80 2.65
C VAL A 289 -13.36 4.87 3.70
N ARG A 290 -13.57 4.27 4.88
CA ARG A 290 -12.68 4.41 6.04
C ARG A 290 -12.21 3.05 6.55
N THR A 291 -10.95 2.95 6.96
CA THR A 291 -10.41 1.77 7.66
C THR A 291 -10.23 1.96 9.16
N ALA A 292 -10.47 3.16 9.71
CA ALA A 292 -10.53 3.40 11.16
C ALA A 292 -11.49 4.53 11.57
N ASP A 293 -11.74 4.59 12.87
CA ASP A 293 -12.48 5.65 13.56
C ASP A 293 -11.58 6.82 14.01
N SER A 294 -10.27 6.77 13.73
CA SER A 294 -9.24 7.77 14.08
C SER A 294 -8.90 7.94 15.57
N HIS A 295 -9.79 7.51 16.48
CA HIS A 295 -9.56 7.59 17.92
C HIS A 295 -9.94 6.28 18.60
N GLY A 296 -9.22 5.95 19.67
CA GLY A 296 -9.43 4.72 20.44
C GLY A 296 -10.71 4.77 21.26
N LEU A 297 -11.53 3.72 21.11
CA LEU A 297 -12.65 3.41 22.00
C LEU A 297 -12.16 2.42 23.06
N ILE A 298 -12.33 2.76 24.34
CA ILE A 298 -11.80 1.98 25.47
C ILE A 298 -12.93 1.21 26.14
N ASP A 299 -12.74 -0.10 26.31
CA ASP A 299 -13.54 -0.91 27.21
C ASP A 299 -13.09 -0.65 28.65
N LEU A 300 -13.99 -0.10 29.48
CA LEU A 300 -13.66 0.36 30.84
C LEU A 300 -13.42 -0.78 31.83
N ASP A 301 -13.96 -1.97 31.57
CA ASP A 301 -13.78 -3.13 32.44
C ASP A 301 -12.47 -3.84 32.13
N ARG A 302 -12.09 -3.88 30.84
CA ARG A 302 -10.88 -4.57 30.36
C ARG A 302 -9.64 -3.67 30.26
N GLY A 303 -9.84 -2.36 30.14
CA GLY A 303 -8.74 -1.39 29.92
C GLY A 303 -8.10 -1.52 28.54
N GLU A 304 -8.84 -1.98 27.53
CA GLU A 304 -8.35 -2.29 26.18
C GLU A 304 -9.02 -1.41 25.12
N ILE A 305 -8.29 -1.08 24.05
CA ILE A 305 -8.88 -0.44 22.85
C ILE A 305 -9.65 -1.49 22.05
N ILE A 306 -10.91 -1.22 21.71
CA ILE A 306 -11.83 -2.19 21.08
C ILE A 306 -12.21 -1.88 19.63
N ASN A 307 -11.73 -0.77 19.06
CA ASN A 307 -12.01 -0.36 17.68
C ASN A 307 -10.75 -0.29 16.81
N SER A 308 -9.95 -1.35 16.86
CA SER A 308 -8.76 -1.46 16.00
C SER A 308 -9.11 -1.26 14.52
N PRO A 309 -8.26 -0.53 13.76
CA PRO A 309 -8.42 -0.34 12.33
C PRO A 309 -8.56 -1.66 11.55
N LYS A 310 -9.38 -1.68 10.50
CA LYS A 310 -9.64 -2.86 9.67
C LYS A 310 -9.81 -2.49 8.20
N SER A 311 -9.15 -3.26 7.32
CA SER A 311 -9.28 -3.16 5.87
C SER A 311 -10.73 -3.23 5.38
N VAL A 312 -10.99 -2.60 4.23
CA VAL A 312 -12.29 -2.60 3.55
C VAL A 312 -12.14 -3.23 2.16
N VAL A 313 -13.09 -4.11 1.80
CA VAL A 313 -13.14 -4.71 0.46
C VAL A 313 -14.45 -4.34 -0.21
N ILE A 314 -14.37 -3.74 -1.39
CA ILE A 314 -15.50 -3.43 -2.24
C ILE A 314 -15.39 -4.31 -3.48
N GLY A 315 -16.36 -5.18 -3.70
CA GLY A 315 -16.37 -6.10 -4.85
C GLY A 315 -16.48 -5.39 -6.20
N SER A 316 -16.38 -6.17 -7.27
CA SER A 316 -16.59 -5.68 -8.63
C SER A 316 -18.02 -5.18 -8.84
N HIS A 317 -18.20 -4.26 -9.77
CA HIS A 317 -19.50 -3.74 -10.18
C HIS A 317 -20.35 -3.24 -9.01
N VAL A 318 -19.74 -2.57 -8.03
CA VAL A 318 -20.45 -1.95 -6.90
C VAL A 318 -20.77 -0.49 -7.22
N TRP A 319 -21.99 -0.06 -6.88
CA TRP A 319 -22.40 1.33 -6.94
C TRP A 319 -22.60 1.92 -5.54
N LEU A 320 -21.82 2.94 -5.20
CA LEU A 320 -22.01 3.75 -4.00
C LEU A 320 -22.79 5.03 -4.33
N GLY A 321 -23.97 5.16 -3.74
CA GLY A 321 -24.83 6.33 -3.85
C GLY A 321 -24.24 7.56 -3.18
N GLN A 322 -24.81 8.72 -3.49
CA GLN A 322 -24.30 10.01 -3.04
C GLN A 322 -24.21 10.07 -1.50
N ASP A 323 -23.11 10.61 -0.97
CA ASP A 323 -22.86 10.78 0.46
C ASP A 323 -22.90 9.46 1.28
N ALA A 324 -22.69 8.30 0.65
CA ALA A 324 -22.57 7.03 1.37
C ALA A 324 -21.25 6.93 2.14
N ILE A 325 -21.29 6.33 3.32
CA ILE A 325 -20.13 6.11 4.19
C ILE A 325 -19.93 4.62 4.42
N ILE A 326 -18.73 4.13 4.11
CA ILE A 326 -18.32 2.73 4.29
C ILE A 326 -17.38 2.65 5.49
N MET A 327 -17.79 1.91 6.52
CA MET A 327 -17.09 1.84 7.80
C MET A 327 -16.02 0.73 7.82
N PRO A 328 -15.08 0.78 8.78
CA PRO A 328 -13.97 -0.17 8.88
C PRO A 328 -14.41 -1.63 8.94
N GLY A 329 -13.62 -2.51 8.31
CA GLY A 329 -13.83 -3.97 8.39
C GLY A 329 -15.03 -4.48 7.62
N THR A 330 -15.59 -3.69 6.71
CA THR A 330 -16.73 -4.10 5.88
C THR A 330 -16.27 -4.70 4.55
N THR A 331 -17.02 -5.70 4.09
CA THR A 331 -16.92 -6.26 2.74
C THR A 331 -18.24 -6.04 2.01
N ILE A 332 -18.22 -5.42 0.83
CA ILE A 332 -19.39 -5.24 -0.03
C ILE A 332 -19.28 -6.23 -1.19
N GLY A 333 -20.22 -7.18 -1.30
CA GLY A 333 -20.22 -8.15 -2.40
C GLY A 333 -20.44 -7.49 -3.78
N GLY A 334 -19.98 -8.15 -4.84
CA GLY A 334 -20.06 -7.62 -6.20
C GLY A 334 -21.48 -7.40 -6.70
N GLY A 335 -21.69 -6.42 -7.58
CA GLY A 335 -23.01 -6.06 -8.10
C GLY A 335 -23.93 -5.30 -7.13
N THR A 336 -23.47 -5.01 -5.91
CA THR A 336 -24.29 -4.38 -4.86
C THR A 336 -24.42 -2.86 -5.05
N VAL A 337 -25.59 -2.34 -4.69
CA VAL A 337 -25.89 -0.91 -4.65
C VAL A 337 -26.04 -0.47 -3.20
N VAL A 338 -25.30 0.57 -2.82
CA VAL A 338 -25.48 1.28 -1.55
C VAL A 338 -26.24 2.57 -1.83
N GLY A 339 -27.42 2.72 -1.23
CA GLY A 339 -28.27 3.90 -1.42
C GLY A 339 -27.61 5.18 -0.91
N ALA A 340 -28.02 6.32 -1.43
CA ALA A 340 -27.52 7.63 -1.00
C ALA A 340 -27.68 7.83 0.51
N ARG A 341 -26.71 8.51 1.13
CA ARG A 341 -26.64 8.84 2.57
C ARG A 341 -26.70 7.62 3.50
N SER A 342 -26.33 6.46 3.00
CA SER A 342 -26.30 5.23 3.81
C SER A 342 -24.98 5.11 4.57
N ILE A 343 -25.03 4.53 5.77
CA ILE A 343 -23.84 4.22 6.57
C ILE A 343 -23.72 2.70 6.70
N VAL A 344 -22.76 2.13 6.00
CA VAL A 344 -22.51 0.69 5.98
C VAL A 344 -21.61 0.33 7.15
N THR A 345 -22.19 -0.23 8.22
CA THR A 345 -21.48 -0.67 9.44
C THR A 345 -21.24 -2.18 9.48
N LYS A 346 -21.80 -2.94 8.54
CA LYS A 346 -21.67 -4.40 8.43
C LYS A 346 -21.56 -4.80 6.97
N SER A 347 -20.84 -5.89 6.70
CA SER A 347 -20.64 -6.43 5.35
C SER A 347 -21.98 -6.75 4.66
N LEU A 348 -22.04 -6.46 3.37
CA LEU A 348 -23.22 -6.63 2.52
C LEU A 348 -23.03 -7.80 1.55
N PRO A 349 -24.07 -8.62 1.30
CA PRO A 349 -24.00 -9.68 0.30
C PRO A 349 -23.84 -9.10 -1.11
N ALA A 350 -23.49 -9.96 -2.07
CA ALA A 350 -23.47 -9.61 -3.49
C ALA A 350 -24.88 -9.37 -4.05
N CYS A 351 -24.97 -8.52 -5.08
CA CYS A 351 -26.17 -8.26 -5.88
C CYS A 351 -27.41 -7.95 -5.02
N CYS A 352 -27.25 -7.01 -4.09
CA CYS A 352 -28.36 -6.46 -3.31
C CYS A 352 -28.38 -4.93 -3.39
N VAL A 353 -29.51 -4.34 -2.98
CA VAL A 353 -29.59 -2.92 -2.64
C VAL A 353 -29.66 -2.80 -1.14
N ALA A 354 -28.76 -2.02 -0.55
CA ALA A 354 -28.77 -1.69 0.86
C ALA A 354 -28.95 -0.18 1.05
N ALA A 355 -29.75 0.22 2.04
CA ALA A 355 -29.98 1.62 2.35
C ALA A 355 -30.16 1.88 3.85
N GLY A 356 -29.91 3.11 4.28
CA GLY A 356 -30.14 3.58 5.65
C GLY A 356 -28.88 3.72 6.50
N ALA A 357 -29.05 4.12 7.76
CA ALA A 357 -27.98 4.30 8.74
C ALA A 357 -28.42 3.71 10.09
N PRO A 358 -28.00 2.49 10.45
CA PRO A 358 -27.12 1.60 9.69
C PRO A 358 -27.81 1.04 8.44
N ALA A 359 -27.03 0.82 7.38
CA ALA A 359 -27.52 0.29 6.11
C ALA A 359 -28.04 -1.15 6.30
N LYS A 360 -29.21 -1.42 5.73
CA LYS A 360 -29.83 -2.76 5.69
C LYS A 360 -30.19 -3.10 4.26
N VAL A 361 -30.15 -4.39 3.93
CA VAL A 361 -30.62 -4.89 2.62
C VAL A 361 -32.12 -4.58 2.51
N VAL A 362 -32.49 -3.80 1.48
CA VAL A 362 -33.87 -3.45 1.14
C VAL A 362 -34.36 -4.17 -0.10
N ARG A 363 -33.44 -4.71 -0.90
CA ARG A 363 -33.74 -5.54 -2.07
C ARG A 363 -32.64 -6.56 -2.30
N GLU A 364 -33.02 -7.83 -2.39
CA GLU A 364 -32.11 -8.89 -2.82
C GLU A 364 -32.18 -9.08 -4.34
N ARG A 365 -31.17 -9.73 -4.93
CA ARG A 365 -31.13 -10.09 -6.36
C ARG A 365 -31.35 -8.88 -7.28
N ALA A 366 -30.63 -7.81 -7.00
CA ALA A 366 -30.67 -6.57 -7.75
C ALA A 366 -29.25 -6.05 -7.98
N SER A 367 -29.04 -5.47 -9.15
CA SER A 367 -27.79 -4.86 -9.58
C SER A 367 -28.11 -3.63 -10.44
N TRP A 368 -27.11 -3.02 -11.04
CA TRP A 368 -27.24 -1.73 -11.73
C TRP A 368 -26.54 -1.74 -13.09
N THR A 369 -26.85 -0.74 -13.90
CA THR A 369 -26.15 -0.39 -15.15
C THR A 369 -25.93 1.12 -15.17
N ARG A 370 -24.91 1.58 -15.91
CA ARG A 370 -24.62 3.00 -16.16
C ARG A 370 -25.63 3.65 -17.10
N LYS A 371 -26.35 2.85 -17.92
CA LYS A 371 -27.30 3.34 -18.93
C LYS A 371 -28.69 3.47 -18.33
N ALA A 372 -29.38 4.58 -18.64
CA ALA A 372 -30.79 4.75 -18.26
C ALA A 372 -31.70 3.71 -18.95
N HIS A 373 -31.34 3.31 -20.17
CA HIS A 373 -32.06 2.32 -20.98
C HIS A 373 -31.05 1.28 -21.51
N PRO A 374 -30.72 0.23 -20.73
CA PRO A 374 -29.85 -0.84 -21.20
C PRO A 374 -30.55 -1.68 -22.28
N ALA A 375 -29.76 -2.24 -23.18
CA ALA A 375 -30.25 -3.21 -24.15
C ALA A 375 -30.55 -4.57 -23.46
N ALA A 376 -31.36 -5.41 -24.11
CA ALA A 376 -31.84 -6.67 -23.51
C ALA A 376 -30.71 -7.68 -23.24
N ASP A 377 -29.71 -7.72 -24.12
CA ASP A 377 -28.49 -8.53 -23.98
C ASP A 377 -27.68 -8.12 -22.74
N GLU A 378 -27.52 -6.82 -22.49
CA GLU A 378 -26.85 -6.29 -21.29
C GLU A 378 -27.57 -6.72 -19.99
N ILE A 379 -28.91 -6.72 -19.99
CA ILE A 379 -29.70 -7.22 -18.86
C ILE A 379 -29.43 -8.72 -18.62
N VAL A 380 -29.37 -9.52 -19.69
CA VAL A 380 -29.08 -10.96 -19.62
C VAL A 380 -27.68 -11.22 -19.08
N ASP A 381 -26.69 -10.45 -19.51
CA ASP A 381 -25.32 -10.60 -19.02
C ASP A 381 -25.20 -10.20 -17.54
N LEU A 382 -25.90 -9.15 -17.11
CA LEU A 382 -26.00 -8.81 -15.69
C LEU A 382 -26.67 -9.90 -14.85
N GLN A 383 -27.69 -10.58 -15.38
CA GLN A 383 -28.32 -11.73 -14.71
C GLN A 383 -27.35 -12.91 -14.55
N ARG A 384 -26.52 -13.18 -15.56
CA ARG A 384 -25.48 -14.22 -15.50
C ARG A 384 -24.39 -13.87 -14.49
N TYR A 385 -23.89 -12.64 -14.54
CA TYR A 385 -22.93 -12.11 -13.56
C TYR A 385 -23.49 -12.24 -12.13
N ALA A 386 -24.71 -11.76 -11.90
CA ALA A 386 -25.31 -11.81 -10.57
C ALA A 386 -25.48 -13.24 -10.05
N SER A 387 -25.83 -14.19 -10.93
CA SER A 387 -25.94 -15.60 -10.56
C SER A 387 -24.58 -16.18 -10.13
N ALA A 388 -23.51 -15.87 -10.86
CA ALA A 388 -22.16 -16.31 -10.51
C ALA A 388 -21.65 -15.68 -9.21
N GLU A 389 -21.82 -14.37 -9.03
CA GLU A 389 -21.39 -13.65 -7.81
C GLU A 389 -22.10 -14.13 -6.55
N ILE A 390 -23.43 -14.32 -6.63
CA ILE A 390 -24.20 -14.84 -5.49
C ILE A 390 -23.73 -16.25 -5.10
N LEU A 391 -23.44 -17.11 -6.07
CA LEU A 391 -22.91 -18.45 -5.81
C LEU A 391 -21.53 -18.39 -5.13
N ASN A 392 -20.61 -17.60 -5.68
CA ASN A 392 -19.25 -17.43 -5.12
C ASN A 392 -19.30 -16.87 -3.70
N HIS A 393 -20.12 -15.85 -3.45
CA HIS A 393 -20.23 -15.24 -2.12
C HIS A 393 -20.80 -16.20 -1.07
N ASN A 394 -21.73 -17.07 -1.45
CA ASN A 394 -22.30 -18.09 -0.55
C ASN A 394 -21.30 -19.21 -0.21
N ILE A 395 -20.38 -19.54 -1.12
CA ILE A 395 -19.30 -20.50 -0.86
C ILE A 395 -18.29 -19.90 0.13
N VAL A 396 -17.87 -18.65 -0.08
CA VAL A 396 -16.90 -17.97 0.79
C VAL A 396 -17.43 -17.78 2.22
N ARG A 397 -18.73 -17.59 2.42
CA ARG A 397 -19.33 -17.51 3.78
C ARG A 397 -19.39 -18.84 4.53
N ARG A 398 -19.14 -19.98 3.88
CA ARG A 398 -19.20 -21.32 4.49
C ARG A 398 -17.83 -21.90 4.85
N MET A 399 -16.75 -21.26 4.41
CA MET A 399 -15.37 -21.53 4.85
C MET A 399 -15.05 -20.61 6.03
#